data_AF-A0A1A7Y9G8-F1
#
_entry.id   AF-A0A1A7Y9G8-F1
#
_cell.length_a   1.000
_cell.length_b   1.000
_cell.length_c   1.000
_cell.angle_alpha   90.00
_cell.angle_beta   90.00
_cell.angle_gamma   90.00
#
_symmetry.space_group_name_H-M   'P 1'
#
loop_
_entity.id
_entity.type
_entity.pdbx_description
1 polymer ?
#
loop_
_entity_poly.entity_id
_entity_poly.type
_entity_poly.pdbx_seq_one_letter_code
_entity_poly.pdbx_strand_id
1 'polypeptide(L)'
;AVFYLCGGAGCFWAVFWFLLVADDPRTHRRISEEEREYIINSIGAQGTGHGWSVPVLSMALSVPLWAIIITQMCSNWTFYTLLTSLPTYMNNVLHFDLQSN
;
A
#
# COMPACT_ATOMS: atom_id res chain seq x y z
N ALA A 1 -0.47 18.15 -20.66
CA ALA A 1 -1.77 17.44 -20.74
C ALA A 1 -1.85 16.28 -19.74
N VAL A 2 -0.88 15.36 -19.73
CA VAL A 2 -0.84 14.19 -18.82
C VAL A 2 -1.03 14.55 -17.34
N PHE A 3 -0.35 15.59 -16.85
CA PHE A 3 -0.51 16.05 -15.46
C PHE A 3 -1.94 16.47 -15.10
N TYR A 4 -2.67 17.10 -16.02
CA TYR A 4 -4.07 17.51 -15.78
C TYR A 4 -5.03 16.33 -15.86
N LEU A 5 -4.77 15.36 -16.74
CA LEU A 5 -5.57 14.12 -16.84
C LEU A 5 -5.38 13.24 -15.59
N CYS A 6 -4.13 13.01 -15.18
CA CYS A 6 -3.82 12.25 -13.97
C CYS A 6 -4.32 12.97 -12.70
N GLY A 7 -4.14 14.28 -12.62
CA GLY A 7 -4.64 15.09 -11.52
C GLY A 7 -6.17 15.09 -11.44
N GLY A 8 -6.86 15.27 -12.57
CA GLY A 8 -8.32 15.23 -12.65
C GLY A 8 -8.88 13.85 -12.28
N ALA A 9 -8.26 12.77 -12.78
CA ALA A 9 -8.64 11.40 -12.42
C ALA A 9 -8.42 11.12 -10.92
N GLY A 10 -7.34 11.63 -10.33
CA GLY A 10 -7.08 11.54 -8.90
C GLY A 10 -8.12 12.27 -8.06
N CYS A 11 -8.48 13.51 -8.43
CA CYS A 11 -9.54 14.26 -7.77
C CYS A 11 -10.90 13.57 -7.88
N PHE A 12 -11.23 13.05 -9.06
CA PHE A 12 -12.44 12.27 -9.26
C PHE A 12 -12.48 11.04 -8.35
N TRP A 13 -11.40 10.25 -8.32
CA TRP A 13 -11.28 9.09 -7.43
C TRP A 13 -11.38 9.46 -5.95
N ALA A 14 -10.76 10.57 -5.54
CA ALA A 14 -10.85 11.05 -4.16
C ALA A 14 -12.30 11.33 -3.73
N VAL A 15 -13.13 11.89 -4.61
CA VAL A 15 -14.55 12.09 -4.32
C VAL A 15 -15.26 10.75 -4.04
N PHE A 16 -15.00 9.70 -4.83
CA PHE A 16 -15.56 8.37 -4.53
C PHE A 16 -15.03 7.82 -3.21
N TRP A 17 -13.74 7.98 -2.94
CA TRP A 17 -13.13 7.52 -1.70
C TRP A 17 -13.81 8.13 -0.48
N PHE A 18 -14.00 9.45 -0.45
CA PHE A 18 -14.67 10.14 0.66
C PHE A 18 -16.15 9.75 0.82
N LEU A 19 -16.82 9.29 -0.24
CA LEU A 19 -18.21 8.85 -0.17
C LEU A 19 -18.37 7.38 0.21
N LEU A 20 -17.36 6.55 -0.02
CA LEU A 20 -17.44 5.09 0.11
C LEU A 20 -16.66 4.53 1.31
N VAL A 21 -15.66 5.24 1.81
CA VAL A 21 -14.76 4.74 2.86
C VAL A 21 -15.01 5.50 4.16
N ALA A 22 -15.11 4.77 5.28
CA ALA A 22 -15.14 5.33 6.62
C ALA A 22 -14.06 4.69 7.50
N ASP A 23 -13.48 5.48 8.40
CA ASP A 23 -12.36 5.06 9.26
C ASP A 23 -12.76 4.07 10.37
N ASP A 24 -14.02 4.08 10.79
CA ASP A 24 -14.53 3.16 11.82
C ASP A 24 -15.74 2.39 11.28
N PRO A 25 -15.78 1.05 11.38
CA PRO A 25 -16.96 0.25 11.04
C PRO A 25 -18.21 0.68 11.83
N ARG A 26 -18.05 1.37 12.97
CA ARG A 26 -19.15 1.93 13.77
C ARG A 26 -19.76 3.20 13.20
N THR A 27 -19.01 3.97 12.40
CA THR A 27 -19.47 5.22 11.77
C THR A 27 -19.85 5.03 10.30
N HIS A 28 -19.61 3.84 9.75
CA HIS A 28 -19.91 3.51 8.36
C HIS A 28 -21.42 3.43 8.10
N ARG A 29 -21.96 4.37 7.31
CA ARG A 29 -23.43 4.49 7.09
C ARG A 29 -24.04 3.39 6.22
N ARG A 30 -23.22 2.63 5.49
CA ARG A 30 -23.66 1.64 4.49
C ARG A 30 -23.41 0.18 4.89
N ILE A 31 -22.84 -0.06 6.08
CA ILE A 31 -22.52 -1.43 6.52
C ILE A 31 -23.77 -2.12 7.07
N SER A 32 -23.92 -3.42 6.81
CA SER A 32 -24.98 -4.23 7.42
C SER A 32 -24.70 -4.42 8.92
N GLU A 33 -25.75 -4.56 9.72
CA GLU A 33 -25.61 -4.80 11.17
C GLU A 33 -24.89 -6.13 11.45
N GLU A 34 -25.19 -7.16 10.66
CA GLU A 34 -24.53 -8.48 10.73
C GLU A 34 -23.02 -8.39 10.42
N GLU A 35 -22.66 -7.66 9.37
CA GLU A 35 -21.26 -7.47 8.97
C GLU A 35 -20.49 -6.63 10.00
N ARG A 36 -21.13 -5.59 10.54
CA ARG A 36 -20.57 -4.75 11.60
C ARG A 36 -20.27 -5.58 12.85
N GLU A 37 -21.20 -6.40 13.29
CA GLU A 37 -21.03 -7.24 14.46
C GLU A 37 -19.95 -8.31 14.25
N TYR A 38 -19.90 -8.91 13.06
CA TYR A 38 -18.82 -9.82 12.67
C TYR A 38 -17.44 -9.15 12.75
N ILE A 39 -17.29 -7.94 12.19
CA ILE A 39 -16.03 -7.19 12.20
C ILE A 39 -15.61 -6.84 13.64
N ILE A 40 -16.53 -6.33 14.45
CA ILE A 40 -16.24 -5.97 15.84
C ILE A 40 -15.82 -7.20 16.65
N ASN A 41 -16.48 -8.33 16.45
CA ASN A 41 -16.19 -9.57 17.17
C ASN A 41 -14.89 -10.25 16.69
N SER A 42 -14.52 -10.09 15.41
CA SER A 42 -13.30 -10.69 14.84
C SER A 42 -12.02 -9.89 15.10
N ILE A 43 -12.11 -8.56 15.21
CA ILE A 43 -10.94 -7.70 15.48
C ILE A 43 -10.45 -7.83 16.94
N GLY A 44 -11.32 -8.31 17.85
CA GLY A 44 -11.02 -8.44 19.27
C GLY A 44 -11.12 -7.11 20.02
N ALA A 45 -10.85 -7.13 21.34
CA ALA A 45 -10.91 -5.92 22.16
C ALA A 45 -9.89 -4.89 21.65
N GLN A 46 -10.35 -3.86 20.95
CA GLN A 46 -9.55 -2.69 20.62
C GLN A 46 -8.99 -2.15 21.95
N GLY A 47 -7.68 -2.31 22.15
CA GLY A 47 -7.02 -1.95 23.39
C GLY A 47 -7.41 -0.52 23.76
N THR A 48 -7.99 -0.35 24.95
CA THR A 48 -8.36 0.96 25.46
C THR A 48 -7.11 1.83 25.46
N GLY A 49 -7.10 2.86 24.60
CA GLY A 49 -5.97 3.76 24.47
C GLY A 49 -5.66 4.39 25.81
N HIS A 50 -4.53 4.02 26.40
CA HIS A 50 -3.89 4.74 27.49
C HIS A 50 -2.38 4.50 27.45
N GLY A 51 -1.64 5.48 26.93
CA GLY A 51 -0.26 5.74 27.33
C GLY A 51 0.77 4.62 27.16
N TRP A 52 0.60 3.69 26.23
CA TRP A 52 1.66 2.72 25.93
C TRP A 52 2.69 3.35 24.98
N SER A 53 3.89 3.58 25.48
CA SER A 53 5.05 3.87 24.64
C SER A 53 5.33 2.62 23.81
N VAL A 54 5.14 2.71 22.49
CA VAL A 54 5.50 1.63 21.57
C VAL A 54 6.96 1.28 21.82
N PRO A 55 7.32 0.00 22.12
CA PRO A 55 8.69 -0.37 22.46
C PRO A 55 9.55 -0.45 21.19
N VAL A 56 9.84 0.73 20.60
CA VAL A 56 10.54 0.87 19.31
C VAL A 56 11.89 0.16 19.33
N LEU A 57 12.64 0.27 20.43
CA LEU A 57 13.96 -0.35 20.57
C LEU A 57 13.87 -1.89 20.54
N SER A 58 12.91 -2.47 21.27
CA SER A 58 12.70 -3.92 21.30
C SER A 58 12.23 -4.46 19.95
N MET A 59 11.40 -3.69 19.24
CA MET A 59 11.00 -4.03 17.87
C MET A 59 12.18 -3.95 16.91
N ALA A 60 12.99 -2.88 16.99
CA ALA A 60 14.16 -2.67 16.15
C ALA A 60 15.26 -3.72 16.37
N LEU A 61 15.36 -4.32 17.56
CA LEU A 61 16.29 -5.42 17.83
C LEU A 61 15.72 -6.81 17.47
N SER A 62 14.45 -6.89 17.05
CA SER A 62 13.82 -8.18 16.77
C SER A 62 14.27 -8.75 15.42
N VAL A 63 14.68 -10.02 15.43
CA VAL A 63 15.12 -10.76 14.23
C VAL A 63 14.04 -10.83 13.15
N PRO A 64 12.74 -11.07 13.46
CA PRO A 64 11.70 -11.11 12.44
C PRO A 64 11.53 -9.77 11.69
N LEU A 65 11.72 -8.63 12.37
CA LEU A 65 11.65 -7.32 11.74
C LEU A 65 12.75 -7.16 10.68
N TRP A 66 13.99 -7.52 11.02
CA TRP A 66 15.11 -7.43 10.08
C TRP A 66 14.96 -8.38 8.89
N ALA A 67 14.42 -9.59 9.11
CA ALA A 67 14.13 -10.51 8.01
C ALA A 67 13.17 -9.87 7.00
N ILE A 68 12.07 -9.27 7.47
CA ILE A 68 11.09 -8.58 6.61
C ILE A 68 11.73 -7.38 5.90
N ILE A 69 12.50 -6.54 6.63
CA ILE A 69 13.15 -5.37 6.06
C ILE A 69 14.09 -5.79 4.92
N ILE A 70 14.96 -6.76 5.15
CA ILE A 70 15.92 -7.22 4.15
C ILE A 70 15.20 -7.81 2.94
N THR A 71 14.19 -8.66 3.15
CA THR A 71 13.39 -9.23 2.04
C THR A 71 12.72 -8.13 1.23
N GLN A 72 12.14 -7.11 1.88
CA GLN A 72 11.50 -6.00 1.19
C GLN A 72 12.50 -5.11 0.44
N MET A 73 13.69 -4.89 1.01
CA MET A 73 14.78 -4.16 0.33
C MET A 73 15.26 -4.91 -0.90
N CYS A 74 15.50 -6.21 -0.80
CA CYS A 74 15.86 -7.06 -1.94
C CYS A 74 14.78 -7.02 -3.02
N SER A 75 13.51 -7.20 -2.63
CA SER A 75 12.38 -7.17 -3.57
C SER A 75 12.27 -5.84 -4.30
N ASN A 76 12.34 -4.72 -3.58
CA ASN A 76 12.34 -3.39 -4.19
C ASN A 76 13.54 -3.21 -5.13
N TRP A 77 14.75 -3.57 -4.69
CA TRP A 77 15.94 -3.45 -5.51
C TRP A 77 15.86 -4.27 -6.80
N THR A 78 15.39 -5.52 -6.72
CA THR A 78 15.17 -6.37 -7.89
C THR A 78 14.11 -5.77 -8.82
N PHE A 79 13.00 -5.30 -8.28
CA PHE A 79 11.93 -4.68 -9.07
C PHE A 79 12.42 -3.43 -9.80
N TYR A 80 13.10 -2.51 -9.10
CA TYR A 80 13.68 -1.31 -9.72
C TYR A 80 14.75 -1.66 -10.74
N THR A 81 15.64 -2.61 -10.44
CA THR A 81 16.68 -3.06 -11.37
C THR A 81 16.08 -3.63 -12.64
N LEU A 82 15.06 -4.49 -12.51
CA LEU A 82 14.31 -4.99 -13.66
C LEU A 82 13.67 -3.84 -14.43
N LEU A 83 12.93 -2.95 -13.76
CA LEU A 83 12.23 -1.84 -14.41
C LEU A 83 13.17 -0.90 -15.18
N THR A 84 14.35 -0.58 -14.63
CA THR A 84 15.32 0.33 -15.26
C THR A 84 16.19 -0.34 -16.30
N SER A 85 16.47 -1.64 -16.12
CA SER A 85 17.30 -2.40 -17.05
C SER A 85 16.49 -3.03 -18.18
N LEU A 86 15.16 -3.16 -18.04
CA LEU A 86 14.27 -3.71 -19.07
C LEU A 86 14.40 -2.96 -20.41
N PRO A 87 14.31 -1.61 -20.45
CA PRO A 87 14.39 -0.88 -21.72
C PRO A 87 15.78 -1.03 -22.35
N THR A 88 16.83 -0.99 -21.53
CA THR A 88 18.22 -1.15 -21.95
C THR A 88 18.49 -2.56 -22.49
N TYR A 89 17.94 -3.60 -21.85
CA TYR A 89 18.07 -4.99 -22.28
C TYR A 89 17.35 -5.24 -23.61
N MET A 90 16.11 -4.77 -23.74
CA MET A 90 15.33 -4.87 -24.97
C MET A 90 16.01 -4.16 -26.15
N ASN A 91 16.62 -3.00 -25.91
CA ASN A 91 17.32 -2.24 -26.95
C ASN A 91 18.67 -2.87 -27.34
N ASN A 92 19.51 -3.22 -26.36
CA ASN A 92 20.91 -3.60 -26.62
C ASN A 92 21.10 -5.09 -26.93
N VAL A 93 20.29 -5.97 -26.32
CA VAL A 93 20.44 -7.43 -26.46
C VAL A 93 19.44 -8.00 -27.45
N LEU A 94 18.20 -7.52 -27.41
CA LEU A 94 17.13 -8.01 -28.28
C LEU A 94 16.99 -7.19 -29.58
N HIS A 95 17.72 -6.08 -29.72
CA HIS A 95 17.65 -5.15 -30.85
C HIS A 95 16.21 -4.73 -31.21
N PHE A 96 15.35 -4.60 -30.19
CA PHE A 96 13.96 -4.21 -30.37
C PHE A 96 13.83 -2.69 -30.24
N ASP A 97 13.53 -2.03 -31.35
CA ASP A 97 13.44 -0.58 -31.42
C ASP A 97 12.13 -0.09 -30.80
N LEU A 98 12.17 0.37 -29.55
CA LEU A 98 10.99 0.86 -28.82
C LEU A 98 10.45 2.19 -29.40
N GLN A 99 11.17 2.84 -30.32
CA GLN A 99 10.71 4.03 -31.04
C GLN A 99 9.96 3.71 -32.36
N SER A 100 9.85 2.43 -32.72
CA SER A 100 9.07 2.00 -33.89
C SER A 100 7.59 1.81 -33.49
N ASN A 101 6.81 2.89 -33.67
CA ASN A 101 5.35 3.08 -33.59
C ASN A 101 4.82 3.80 -32.35
#